data_AF-A0A938HR46-F1
#
_entry.id   AF-A0A938HR46-F1
#
_cell.length_a   1.000
_cell.length_b   1.000
_cell.length_c   1.000
_cell.angle_alpha   90.00
_cell.angle_beta   90.00
_cell.angle_gamma   90.00
#
_symmetry.space_group_name_H-M   'P 1'
#
loop_
_entity.id
_entity.type
_entity.pdbx_description
1 polymer ?
#
loop_
_entity_poly.entity_id
_entity_poly.type
_entity_poly.pdbx_seq_one_letter_code
_entity_poly.pdbx_strand_id
1 'polypeptide(L)'
;QSQNLCLRWVREEELLALHAKLAGLGLARTLPPVLRDMTVCAGAATCKLGICLSRGLAQAVANELQRSEINLAGLGEVRLSISGCPDACGRHPVAQVGLYGAARRVGATLAPYYILQLGGRVGEGRTRLADGHTGVPARNVPAFLKDLFAAVLDSGDGAGFDAFLDAGGRERAEELARRHREIPGFEQDPSYYVDWSADGLFSLAGRGPGECGAGVFDLIEVDLASAAAALADGRCFAATVHAARALLVTRGVEPCDSLESLELFRKLFLAEGLLKARFAPLVEEAIRCASLGESDAEFRAQPEQAGALLAAVKALYESMDSSLRFTAAGGAGLRGEPVPCCGETAAPGVTAIAAAQPCPDRVQDFRGVACPLNYVKTKLTLEQMQRGQILAVLLDEQGSRNVPASVSNDGHAVLSVEPEDRHWRVLIRKAG
;
A
#
# COMPACT_ATOMS: atom_id res chain seq x y z
N GLN A 1 2.19 26.38 0.03
CA GLN A 1 0.75 26.08 -0.05
C GLN A 1 0.43 25.04 1.02
N SER A 2 -0.63 25.27 1.79
CA SER A 2 -1.05 24.48 2.95
C SER A 2 -2.51 24.01 2.83
N GLN A 3 -2.98 23.79 1.60
CA GLN A 3 -4.32 23.28 1.26
C GLN A 3 -5.53 24.14 1.72
N ASN A 4 -5.26 25.32 2.28
CA ASN A 4 -6.27 26.30 2.72
C ASN A 4 -6.86 27.16 1.59
N LEU A 5 -8.11 27.60 1.78
CA LEU A 5 -8.82 28.54 0.91
C LEU A 5 -8.69 29.98 1.43
N CYS A 6 -8.44 30.95 0.54
CA CYS A 6 -8.41 32.37 0.86
C CYS A 6 -9.44 33.14 0.02
N LEU A 7 -10.47 33.68 0.68
CA LEU A 7 -11.44 34.59 0.08
C LEU A 7 -10.87 36.01 0.16
N ARG A 8 -10.62 36.64 -1.00
CA ARG A 8 -10.07 38.00 -1.10
C ARG A 8 -11.12 38.98 -1.61
N TRP A 9 -10.88 40.27 -1.37
CA TRP A 9 -11.72 41.39 -1.83
C TRP A 9 -13.17 41.38 -1.30
N VAL A 10 -13.38 40.78 -0.13
CA VAL A 10 -14.64 40.91 0.63
C VAL A 10 -14.72 42.33 1.19
N ARG A 11 -15.86 43.00 1.03
CA ARG A 11 -16.11 44.32 1.61
C ARG A 11 -16.17 44.21 3.14
N GLU A 12 -15.64 45.19 3.86
CA GLU A 12 -15.49 45.12 5.33
C GLU A 12 -16.86 44.94 6.03
N GLU A 13 -17.87 45.66 5.53
CA GLU A 13 -19.27 45.57 5.97
C GLU A 13 -19.93 44.20 5.71
N GLU A 14 -19.38 43.37 4.81
CA GLU A 14 -19.89 42.02 4.52
C GLU A 14 -19.20 40.92 5.34
N LEU A 15 -18.07 41.22 6.01
CA LEU A 15 -17.25 40.21 6.71
C LEU A 15 -18.04 39.42 7.76
N LEU A 16 -18.86 40.09 8.56
CA LEU A 16 -19.65 39.44 9.61
C LEU A 16 -20.71 38.49 9.01
N ALA A 17 -21.37 38.92 7.93
CA ALA A 17 -22.38 38.13 7.23
C ALA A 17 -21.75 36.92 6.50
N LEU A 18 -20.57 37.10 5.91
CA LEU A 18 -19.80 36.01 5.31
C LEU A 18 -19.32 35.02 6.38
N HIS A 19 -18.76 35.49 7.49
CA HIS A 19 -18.33 34.65 8.60
C HIS A 19 -19.48 33.81 9.16
N ALA A 20 -20.67 34.41 9.37
CA ALA A 20 -21.85 33.68 9.84
C ALA A 20 -22.27 32.57 8.86
N LYS A 21 -22.24 32.82 7.54
CA LYS A 21 -22.52 31.80 6.51
C LYS A 21 -21.47 30.68 6.53
N LEU A 22 -20.17 31.02 6.61
CA LEU A 22 -19.09 30.04 6.70
C LEU A 22 -19.16 29.22 8.00
N ALA A 23 -19.57 29.82 9.12
CA ALA A 23 -19.79 29.13 10.38
C ALA A 23 -20.95 28.12 10.27
N GLY A 24 -22.05 28.49 9.62
CA GLY A 24 -23.16 27.59 9.31
C GLY A 24 -22.78 26.39 8.42
N LEU A 25 -21.69 26.51 7.64
CA LEU A 25 -21.11 25.44 6.83
C LEU A 25 -19.97 24.68 7.56
N GLY A 26 -19.65 25.02 8.81
CA GLY A 26 -18.52 24.44 9.55
C GLY A 26 -17.13 24.89 9.07
N LEU A 27 -17.05 25.88 8.17
CA LEU A 27 -15.81 26.38 7.55
C LEU A 27 -15.14 27.52 8.34
N ALA A 28 -15.82 28.13 9.31
CA ALA A 28 -15.27 29.18 10.17
C ALA A 28 -14.61 28.64 11.47
N ARG A 29 -14.07 27.41 11.44
CA ARG A 29 -13.38 26.83 12.62
C ARG A 29 -12.00 27.47 12.81
N THR A 30 -11.81 28.21 13.90
CA THR A 30 -10.48 28.63 14.34
C THR A 30 -9.70 27.41 14.84
N LEU A 31 -8.65 27.03 14.11
CA LEU A 31 -7.73 25.95 14.44
C LEU A 31 -6.32 26.49 14.74
N PRO A 32 -5.57 25.90 15.67
CA PRO A 32 -4.15 26.19 15.86
C PRO A 32 -3.36 26.01 14.54
N PRO A 33 -2.28 26.78 14.28
CA PRO A 33 -1.57 26.75 13.00
C PRO A 33 -1.13 25.35 12.57
N VAL A 34 -0.63 24.53 13.50
CA VAL A 34 -0.19 23.15 13.23
C VAL A 34 -1.30 22.23 12.72
N LEU A 35 -2.56 22.47 13.11
CA LEU A 35 -3.72 21.73 12.62
C LEU A 35 -4.32 22.36 11.35
N ARG A 36 -4.32 23.70 11.28
CA ARG A 36 -4.84 24.48 10.15
C ARG A 36 -4.02 24.29 8.87
N ASP A 37 -2.69 24.26 8.99
CA ASP A 37 -1.78 24.21 7.85
C ASP A 37 -1.17 22.81 7.62
N MET A 38 -1.71 21.79 8.30
CA MET A 38 -1.34 20.38 8.13
C MET A 38 -1.53 19.96 6.67
N THR A 39 -0.46 19.55 5.98
CA THR A 39 -0.50 19.23 4.55
C THR A 39 -0.51 17.73 4.33
N VAL A 40 -1.53 17.20 3.65
CA VAL A 40 -1.80 15.76 3.57
C VAL A 40 -2.01 15.32 2.12
N CYS A 41 -1.33 14.26 1.67
CA CYS A 41 -1.61 13.71 0.34
C CYS A 41 -2.86 12.81 0.33
N ALA A 42 -3.31 12.37 -0.85
CA ALA A 42 -4.51 11.55 -0.96
C ALA A 42 -4.40 10.14 -0.30
N GLY A 43 -3.19 9.59 -0.23
CA GLY A 43 -2.90 8.29 0.38
C GLY A 43 -3.51 7.11 -0.39
N ALA A 44 -3.47 5.93 0.23
CA ALA A 44 -3.94 4.67 -0.37
C ALA A 44 -5.46 4.67 -0.71
N ALA A 45 -6.23 5.65 -0.21
CA ALA A 45 -7.66 5.78 -0.47
C ALA A 45 -8.00 6.03 -1.96
N THR A 46 -7.10 6.71 -2.69
CA THR A 46 -7.28 6.95 -4.14
C THR A 46 -5.99 6.82 -4.95
N CYS A 47 -4.81 6.84 -4.31
CA CYS A 47 -3.54 6.71 -5.00
C CYS A 47 -3.08 5.25 -5.02
N LYS A 48 -2.85 4.70 -6.23
CA LYS A 48 -2.35 3.32 -6.40
C LYS A 48 -0.93 3.08 -5.87
N LEU A 49 -0.16 4.16 -5.66
CA LEU A 49 1.16 4.17 -5.00
C LEU A 49 1.08 4.36 -3.48
N GLY A 50 -0.09 4.73 -2.94
CA GLY A 50 -0.25 5.02 -1.53
C GLY A 50 -0.07 3.76 -0.68
N ILE A 51 0.80 3.83 0.32
CA ILE A 51 1.04 2.74 1.28
C ILE A 51 0.11 2.89 2.50
N CYS A 52 -0.08 4.10 3.00
CA CYS A 52 -0.95 4.35 4.15
C CYS A 52 -2.06 5.37 3.83
N LEU A 53 -3.14 5.33 4.61
CA LEU A 53 -4.29 6.22 4.57
C LEU A 53 -3.96 7.55 5.28
N SER A 54 -3.12 8.36 4.63
CA SER A 54 -2.63 9.64 5.16
C SER A 54 -3.73 10.59 5.65
N ARG A 55 -4.90 10.61 4.99
CA ARG A 55 -6.08 11.39 5.43
C ARG A 55 -6.70 10.86 6.72
N GLY A 56 -6.79 9.53 6.87
CA GLY A 56 -7.28 8.89 8.08
C GLY A 56 -6.35 9.16 9.27
N LEU A 57 -5.04 9.05 9.06
CA LEU A 57 -4.05 9.43 10.07
C LEU A 57 -4.17 10.91 10.45
N ALA A 58 -4.26 11.81 9.47
CA ALA A 58 -4.39 13.24 9.73
C ALA A 58 -5.60 13.57 10.60
N GLN A 59 -6.75 12.91 10.37
CA GLN A 59 -7.94 13.06 11.20
C GLN A 59 -7.72 12.52 12.62
N ALA A 60 -7.03 11.37 12.78
CA ALA A 60 -6.70 10.81 14.09
C ALA A 60 -5.75 11.72 14.88
N VAL A 61 -4.73 12.29 14.22
CA VAL A 61 -3.80 13.27 14.80
C VAL A 61 -4.53 14.54 15.21
N ALA A 62 -5.40 15.09 14.34
CA ALA A 62 -6.20 16.26 14.67
C ALA A 62 -7.13 16.00 15.88
N ASN A 63 -7.76 14.82 15.95
CA ASN A 63 -8.62 14.43 17.07
C ASN A 63 -7.84 14.30 18.38
N GLU A 64 -6.68 13.62 18.39
CA GLU A 64 -5.86 13.46 19.60
C GLU A 64 -5.34 14.81 20.10
N LEU A 65 -4.82 15.65 19.20
CA LEU A 65 -4.29 16.97 19.55
C LEU A 65 -5.40 17.95 19.99
N GLN A 66 -6.62 17.84 19.44
CA GLN A 66 -7.77 18.63 19.92
C GLN A 66 -8.33 18.16 21.27
N ARG A 67 -8.08 16.90 21.65
CA ARG A 67 -8.50 16.32 22.92
C ARG A 67 -7.43 16.45 24.00
N SER A 68 -6.17 16.62 23.63
CA SER A 68 -5.10 16.93 24.56
C SER A 68 -5.22 18.38 25.03
N GLU A 69 -5.05 18.61 26.33
CA GLU A 69 -5.12 19.95 26.94
C GLU A 69 -3.85 20.78 26.68
N ILE A 70 -3.13 20.47 25.60
CA ILE A 70 -1.86 21.09 25.23
C ILE A 70 -2.12 22.47 24.61
N ASN A 71 -1.30 23.45 24.97
CA ASN A 71 -1.33 24.79 24.36
C ASN A 71 -0.76 24.77 22.93
N LEU A 72 -1.52 24.20 21.98
CA LEU A 72 -1.14 24.14 20.56
C LEU A 72 -0.96 25.53 19.91
N ALA A 73 -1.54 26.59 20.48
CA ALA A 73 -1.32 27.96 20.02
C ALA A 73 0.09 28.45 20.39
N GLY A 74 0.65 28.00 21.52
CA GLY A 74 2.01 28.30 21.96
C GLY A 74 3.12 27.69 21.08
N LEU A 75 2.79 26.70 20.23
CA LEU A 75 3.76 26.08 19.30
C LEU A 75 4.19 27.03 18.15
N GLY A 76 3.39 28.06 17.86
CA GLY A 76 3.60 28.92 16.69
C GLY A 76 3.34 28.20 15.36
N GLU A 77 4.07 28.59 14.31
CA GLU A 77 3.92 28.04 12.96
C GLU A 77 4.75 26.76 12.75
N VAL A 78 4.26 25.64 13.27
CA VAL A 78 4.84 24.31 13.03
C VAL A 78 4.17 23.65 11.82
N ARG A 79 4.95 23.36 10.78
CA ARG A 79 4.46 22.62 9.60
C ARG A 79 4.57 21.11 9.81
N LEU A 80 3.41 20.47 9.90
CA LEU A 80 3.23 19.02 9.87
C LEU A 80 2.77 18.59 8.47
N SER A 81 3.51 17.66 7.86
CA SER A 81 3.21 17.10 6.52
C SER A 81 3.12 15.58 6.55
N ILE A 82 2.03 15.03 6.03
CA ILE A 82 1.75 13.59 6.02
C ILE A 82 1.59 13.09 4.57
N SER A 83 2.46 12.17 4.16
CA SER A 83 2.38 11.47 2.88
C SER A 83 2.02 10.00 3.09
N GLY A 84 1.21 9.42 2.21
CA GLY A 84 0.88 7.99 2.25
C GLY A 84 2.01 7.09 1.72
N CYS A 85 3.05 7.64 1.11
CA CYS A 85 4.22 6.95 0.56
C CYS A 85 5.45 7.89 0.55
N PRO A 86 6.67 7.38 0.30
CA PRO A 86 7.90 8.17 0.19
C PRO A 86 7.91 9.25 -0.91
N ASP A 87 7.01 9.20 -1.91
CA ASP A 87 6.98 10.09 -3.09
C ASP A 87 6.66 11.58 -2.80
N ALA A 88 6.61 11.95 -1.52
CA ALA A 88 6.59 13.34 -1.05
C ALA A 88 5.45 14.23 -1.58
N CYS A 89 4.34 13.68 -2.07
CA CYS A 89 3.18 14.47 -2.50
C CYS A 89 2.58 15.34 -1.37
N GLY A 90 2.75 14.95 -0.10
CA GLY A 90 2.39 15.76 1.08
C GLY A 90 3.47 16.75 1.52
N ARG A 91 4.60 16.82 0.79
CA ARG A 91 5.77 17.68 1.00
C ARG A 91 6.50 17.46 2.34
N HIS A 92 6.47 16.22 2.84
CA HIS A 92 7.13 15.83 4.08
C HIS A 92 8.65 16.13 4.16
N PRO A 93 9.46 16.07 3.07
CA PRO A 93 10.89 16.38 3.15
C PRO A 93 11.21 17.87 3.34
N VAL A 94 10.23 18.76 3.28
CA VAL A 94 10.41 20.22 3.46
C VAL A 94 9.55 20.79 4.60
N ALA A 95 9.05 19.91 5.46
CA ALA A 95 8.28 20.24 6.65
C ALA A 95 9.11 20.03 7.92
N GLN A 96 8.75 20.76 8.97
CA GLN A 96 9.42 20.69 10.27
C GLN A 96 9.18 19.34 10.93
N VAL A 97 7.95 18.81 10.78
CA VAL A 97 7.60 17.41 11.05
C VAL A 97 7.07 16.79 9.76
N GLY A 98 7.84 15.87 9.20
CA GLY A 98 7.48 15.07 8.03
C GLY A 98 7.14 13.64 8.44
N LEU A 99 6.06 13.09 7.88
CA LEU A 99 5.69 11.68 8.00
C LEU A 99 5.43 11.11 6.60
N TYR A 100 5.97 9.93 6.33
CA TYR A 100 5.62 9.15 5.14
C TYR A 100 5.22 7.72 5.46
N GLY A 101 4.18 7.23 4.79
CA GLY A 101 3.66 5.87 4.98
C GLY A 101 4.64 4.81 4.48
N ALA A 102 4.79 3.75 5.27
CA ALA A 102 5.58 2.56 5.00
C ALA A 102 4.84 1.32 5.54
N ALA A 103 5.29 0.12 5.18
CA ALA A 103 4.76 -1.13 5.71
C ALA A 103 5.78 -1.75 6.66
N ARG A 104 5.34 -2.24 7.82
CA ARG A 104 6.19 -3.02 8.73
C ARG A 104 5.61 -4.42 8.90
N ARG A 105 6.42 -5.45 8.69
CA ARG A 105 6.03 -6.84 8.94
C ARG A 105 6.24 -7.21 10.41
N VAL A 106 5.28 -7.93 10.99
CA VAL A 106 5.35 -8.49 12.34
C VAL A 106 4.84 -9.94 12.25
N GLY A 107 5.78 -10.90 12.24
CA GLY A 107 5.47 -12.31 11.94
C GLY A 107 5.14 -12.52 10.46
N ALA A 108 3.93 -13.00 10.19
CA ALA A 108 3.36 -13.08 8.84
C ALA A 108 2.66 -11.79 8.43
N THR A 109 1.94 -11.15 9.35
CA THR A 109 1.04 -10.00 9.08
C THR A 109 1.80 -8.69 8.85
N LEU A 110 1.23 -7.81 8.03
CA LEU A 110 1.71 -6.44 7.83
C LEU A 110 0.93 -5.44 8.69
N ALA A 111 1.63 -4.42 9.15
CA ALA A 111 1.09 -3.30 9.90
C ALA A 111 1.42 -1.96 9.20
N PRO A 112 0.49 -0.98 9.18
CA PRO A 112 0.73 0.36 8.70
C PRO A 112 1.75 1.08 9.59
N TYR A 113 2.79 1.60 8.95
CA TYR A 113 3.91 2.29 9.61
C TYR A 113 4.07 3.68 9.00
N TYR A 114 4.67 4.60 9.75
CA TYR A 114 5.04 5.92 9.24
C TYR A 114 6.46 6.26 9.68
N ILE A 115 7.30 6.64 8.72
CA ILE A 115 8.67 7.09 8.99
C ILE A 115 8.67 8.59 9.29
N LEU A 116 9.33 8.95 10.40
CA LEU A 116 9.51 10.33 10.84
C LEU A 116 10.74 10.97 10.20
N GLN A 117 10.55 12.17 9.66
CA GLN A 117 11.60 13.11 9.27
C GLN A 117 11.41 14.44 9.99
N LEU A 118 12.50 15.10 10.38
CA LEU A 118 12.50 16.33 11.17
C LEU A 118 13.41 17.41 10.56
N GLY A 119 13.05 18.67 10.77
CA GLY A 119 13.92 19.82 10.47
C GLY A 119 13.92 20.30 9.02
N GLY A 120 12.96 19.86 8.21
CA GLY A 120 12.76 20.39 6.86
C GLY A 120 12.23 21.82 6.90
N ARG A 121 12.86 22.71 6.14
CA ARG A 121 12.50 24.14 6.11
C ARG A 121 12.80 24.74 4.76
N VAL A 122 11.94 25.66 4.32
CA VAL A 122 12.10 26.45 3.08
C VAL A 122 12.20 27.92 3.44
N GLY A 123 13.25 28.57 2.95
CA GLY A 123 13.52 29.99 3.15
C GLY A 123 14.89 30.39 2.59
N GLU A 124 15.02 31.66 2.25
CA GLU A 124 16.28 32.25 1.76
C GLU A 124 17.42 32.02 2.76
N GLY A 125 18.58 31.57 2.25
CA GLY A 125 19.78 31.25 3.07
C GLY A 125 19.66 30.06 4.04
N ARG A 126 18.45 29.55 4.33
CA ARG A 126 18.19 28.56 5.39
C ARG A 126 17.51 27.27 4.96
N THR A 127 17.25 27.10 3.67
CA THR A 127 16.54 25.92 3.12
C THR A 127 17.30 24.63 3.42
N ARG A 128 16.60 23.63 3.98
CA ARG A 128 17.14 22.32 4.33
C ARG A 128 16.06 21.26 4.14
N LEU A 129 16.44 20.05 3.71
CA LEU A 129 15.56 18.88 3.75
C LEU A 129 15.44 18.35 5.18
N ALA A 130 14.27 17.78 5.48
CA ALA A 130 14.04 17.00 6.68
C ALA A 130 14.87 15.72 6.65
N ASP A 131 15.26 15.24 7.81
CA ASP A 131 16.12 14.07 7.99
C ASP A 131 15.62 13.24 9.17
N GLY A 132 15.85 11.93 9.12
CA GLY A 132 15.26 10.94 10.02
C GLY A 132 14.77 9.70 9.28
N HIS A 133 14.84 8.56 9.98
CA HIS A 133 14.40 7.25 9.50
C HIS A 133 13.73 6.44 10.63
N THR A 134 13.37 7.07 11.75
CA THR A 134 12.70 6.39 12.86
C THR A 134 11.23 6.21 12.51
N GLY A 135 10.78 4.98 12.33
CA GLY A 135 9.38 4.69 12.07
C GLY A 135 8.56 4.41 13.33
N VAL A 136 7.28 4.78 13.26
CA VAL A 136 6.25 4.67 14.31
C VAL A 136 5.01 3.96 13.73
N PRO A 137 4.34 3.04 14.45
CA PRO A 137 3.09 2.43 14.01
C PRO A 137 2.01 3.49 13.79
N ALA A 138 1.19 3.36 12.75
CA ALA A 138 0.17 4.35 12.44
C ALA A 138 -0.75 4.67 13.64
N ARG A 139 -1.11 3.65 14.44
CA ARG A 139 -1.90 3.81 15.67
C ARG A 139 -1.24 4.69 16.75
N ASN A 140 0.09 4.69 16.84
CA ASN A 140 0.82 5.43 17.86
C ASN A 140 1.24 6.83 17.42
N VAL A 141 1.23 7.13 16.11
CA VAL A 141 1.59 8.47 15.61
C VAL A 141 0.82 9.62 16.27
N PRO A 142 -0.50 9.56 16.53
CA PRO A 142 -1.21 10.62 17.26
C PRO A 142 -0.66 10.87 18.67
N ALA A 143 -0.43 9.80 19.45
CA ALA A 143 0.13 9.89 20.79
C ALA A 143 1.59 10.38 20.77
N PHE A 144 2.40 9.89 19.83
CA PHE A 144 3.76 10.37 19.60
C PHE A 144 3.80 11.89 19.29
N LEU A 145 2.94 12.38 18.40
CA LEU A 145 2.91 13.81 18.04
C LEU A 145 2.44 14.69 19.20
N LYS A 146 1.50 14.20 20.03
CA LYS A 146 1.12 14.85 21.29
C LYS A 146 2.32 15.00 22.21
N ASP A 147 3.06 13.92 22.46
CA ASP A 147 4.22 13.93 23.36
C ASP A 147 5.39 14.78 22.80
N LEU A 148 5.59 14.78 21.48
CA LEU A 148 6.54 15.66 20.79
C LEU A 148 6.18 17.14 20.97
N PHE A 149 4.93 17.51 20.76
CA PHE A 149 4.50 18.90 20.90
C PHE A 149 4.46 19.37 22.36
N ALA A 150 4.16 18.48 23.32
CA ALA A 150 4.38 18.76 24.74
C ALA A 150 5.88 19.05 25.02
N ALA A 151 6.78 18.18 24.56
CA ALA A 151 8.22 18.34 24.75
C ALA A 151 8.81 19.64 24.15
N VAL A 152 8.21 20.14 23.06
CA VAL A 152 8.56 21.44 22.44
C VAL A 152 8.11 22.59 23.33
N LEU A 153 6.90 22.55 23.88
CA LEU A 153 6.39 23.59 24.80
C LEU A 153 7.17 23.61 26.12
N ASP A 154 7.50 22.43 26.65
CA ASP A 154 8.30 22.26 27.87
C ASP A 154 9.74 22.78 27.72
N SER A 155 10.27 22.91 26.50
CA SER A 155 11.63 23.42 26.28
C SER A 155 11.83 24.91 26.58
N GLY A 156 10.76 25.62 26.92
CA GLY A 156 10.82 26.93 27.60
C GLY A 156 11.09 28.15 26.72
N ASP A 157 11.71 27.98 25.55
CA ASP A 157 12.02 29.08 24.65
C ASP A 157 10.93 29.28 23.59
N GLY A 158 10.30 30.46 23.61
CA GLY A 158 9.36 30.92 22.55
C GLY A 158 9.99 31.13 21.16
N ALA A 159 11.21 30.62 20.95
CA ALA A 159 11.94 30.59 19.68
C ALA A 159 11.38 29.53 18.69
N GLY A 160 10.47 28.66 19.15
CA GLY A 160 9.68 27.76 18.30
C GLY A 160 10.40 26.49 17.86
N PHE A 161 9.73 25.70 17.02
CA PHE A 161 10.13 24.32 16.71
C PHE A 161 11.51 24.20 16.03
N ASP A 162 11.89 25.17 15.21
CA ASP A 162 13.23 25.18 14.58
C ASP A 162 14.33 25.32 15.63
N ALA A 163 14.14 26.20 16.62
CA ALA A 163 15.10 26.39 17.72
C ALA A 163 15.14 25.17 18.65
N PHE A 164 14.00 24.54 18.94
CA PHE A 164 13.96 23.26 19.67
C PHE A 164 14.83 22.20 18.98
N LEU A 165 14.73 22.04 17.66
CA LEU A 165 15.55 21.08 16.92
C LEU A 165 17.02 21.46 16.89
N ASP A 166 17.34 22.73 16.63
CA ASP A 166 18.72 23.23 16.57
C ASP A 166 19.41 23.20 17.96
N ALA A 167 18.64 23.21 19.06
CA ALA A 167 19.11 23.02 20.45
C ALA A 167 19.23 21.54 20.90
N GLY A 168 19.24 20.58 19.97
CA GLY A 168 19.37 19.15 20.27
C GLY A 168 18.05 18.40 20.49
N GLY A 169 16.90 19.08 20.41
CA GLY A 169 15.58 18.46 20.54
C GLY A 169 15.28 17.36 19.52
N ARG A 170 16.08 17.26 18.44
CA ARG A 170 16.01 16.13 17.50
C ARG A 170 16.27 14.78 18.17
N GLU A 171 17.26 14.66 19.06
CA GLU A 171 17.54 13.39 19.75
C GLU A 171 16.38 12.98 20.65
N ARG A 172 15.80 13.95 21.37
CA ARG A 172 14.60 13.77 22.21
C ARG A 172 13.38 13.36 21.38
N ALA A 173 13.21 13.92 20.17
CA ALA A 173 12.14 13.55 19.25
C ALA A 173 12.32 12.13 18.67
N GLU A 174 13.55 11.73 18.33
CA GLU A 174 13.86 10.37 17.91
C GLU A 174 13.75 9.34 19.06
N GLU A 175 14.04 9.74 20.30
CA GLU A 175 13.79 8.93 21.50
C GLU A 175 12.29 8.74 21.76
N LEU A 176 11.49 9.81 21.66
CA LEU A 176 10.03 9.75 21.71
C LEU A 176 9.47 8.80 20.65
N ALA A 177 9.92 8.92 19.39
CA ALA A 177 9.51 8.02 18.32
C ALA A 177 9.93 6.57 18.58
N ARG A 178 11.11 6.34 19.18
CA ARG A 178 11.55 5.02 19.64
C ARG A 178 10.68 4.45 20.75
N ARG A 179 10.20 5.25 21.72
CA ARG A 179 9.27 4.79 22.76
C ARG A 179 7.91 4.36 22.21
N HIS A 180 7.46 4.98 21.12
CA HIS A 180 6.20 4.66 20.45
C HIS A 180 6.31 3.55 19.39
N ARG A 181 7.49 2.93 19.20
CA ARG A 181 7.78 2.02 18.06
C ARG A 181 7.22 0.60 18.16
N GLU A 182 6.69 0.21 19.32
CA GLU A 182 6.26 -1.16 19.58
C GLU A 182 4.96 -1.48 18.83
N ILE A 183 4.85 -2.71 18.33
CA ILE A 183 3.64 -3.26 17.72
C ILE A 183 3.31 -4.52 18.53
N PRO A 184 2.21 -4.54 19.30
CA PRO A 184 1.72 -5.75 19.97
C PRO A 184 1.47 -6.87 18.96
N GLY A 185 1.50 -8.12 19.42
CA GLY A 185 1.12 -9.25 18.57
C GLY A 185 -0.34 -9.14 18.10
N PHE A 186 -0.66 -9.73 16.95
CA PHE A 186 -2.02 -9.68 16.38
C PHE A 186 -3.12 -10.15 17.36
N GLU A 187 -2.83 -11.16 18.18
CA GLU A 187 -3.75 -11.67 19.21
C GLU A 187 -3.94 -10.70 20.40
N GLN A 188 -2.99 -9.79 20.64
CA GLN A 188 -3.00 -8.83 21.74
C GLN A 188 -3.76 -7.56 21.37
N ASP A 189 -3.47 -7.00 20.18
CA ASP A 189 -4.20 -5.85 19.64
C ASP A 189 -4.26 -5.89 18.09
N PRO A 190 -5.34 -6.43 17.51
CA PRO A 190 -5.56 -6.43 16.06
C PRO A 190 -5.61 -5.02 15.44
N SER A 191 -5.88 -3.96 16.21
CA SER A 191 -6.05 -2.61 15.67
C SER A 191 -4.76 -2.04 15.07
N TYR A 192 -3.60 -2.50 15.53
CA TYR A 192 -2.28 -2.16 14.97
C TYR A 192 -2.09 -2.67 13.53
N TYR A 193 -2.88 -3.64 13.09
CA TYR A 193 -2.83 -4.25 11.77
C TYR A 193 -3.94 -3.73 10.85
N VAL A 194 -4.63 -2.66 11.25
CA VAL A 194 -5.67 -1.95 10.48
C VAL A 194 -5.25 -0.48 10.43
N ASP A 195 -5.27 0.14 9.25
CA ASP A 195 -4.92 1.57 9.11
C ASP A 195 -6.06 2.49 9.59
N TRP A 196 -5.75 3.77 9.81
CA TRP A 196 -6.76 4.74 10.21
C TRP A 196 -7.80 4.94 9.09
N SER A 197 -9.08 4.74 9.43
CA SER A 197 -10.20 4.76 8.47
C SER A 197 -10.16 3.65 7.42
N ALA A 198 -9.52 2.52 7.70
CA ALA A 198 -9.66 1.28 6.94
C ALA A 198 -10.73 0.35 7.55
N ASP A 199 -11.49 -0.33 6.69
CA ASP A 199 -12.52 -1.31 7.09
C ASP A 199 -12.00 -2.75 7.19
N GLY A 200 -10.69 -2.97 6.99
CA GLY A 200 -10.07 -4.30 6.96
C GLY A 200 -8.57 -4.27 7.24
N LEU A 201 -7.98 -5.47 7.28
CA LEU A 201 -6.55 -5.64 7.55
C LEU A 201 -5.68 -4.90 6.53
N PHE A 202 -4.55 -4.40 7.01
CA PHE A 202 -3.57 -3.73 6.18
C PHE A 202 -2.86 -4.73 5.28
N SER A 203 -2.92 -4.47 3.98
CA SER A 203 -2.31 -5.27 2.93
C SER A 203 -1.86 -4.34 1.80
N LEU A 204 -0.78 -4.70 1.11
CA LEU A 204 -0.36 -4.06 -0.14
C LEU A 204 -0.96 -4.75 -1.38
N ALA A 205 -1.74 -5.83 -1.21
CA ALA A 205 -2.39 -6.53 -2.31
C ALA A 205 -3.27 -5.59 -3.15
N GLY A 206 -3.23 -5.77 -4.47
CA GLY A 206 -3.96 -4.92 -5.43
C GLY A 206 -3.38 -3.51 -5.61
N ARG A 207 -2.37 -3.11 -4.84
CA ARG A 207 -1.61 -1.88 -5.10
C ARG A 207 -0.67 -2.15 -6.26
N GLY A 208 -0.70 -1.26 -7.25
CA GLY A 208 0.02 -1.50 -8.49
C GLY A 208 1.53 -1.36 -8.28
N PRO A 209 2.36 -2.05 -9.07
CA PRO A 209 3.74 -1.65 -9.31
C PRO A 209 3.71 -0.37 -10.17
N GLY A 210 3.26 0.73 -9.57
CA GLY A 210 3.42 2.05 -10.15
C GLY A 210 4.90 2.45 -10.14
N GLU A 211 5.22 3.53 -10.85
CA GLU A 211 6.59 3.92 -11.21
C GLU A 211 7.51 4.28 -10.02
N CYS A 212 7.04 4.17 -8.78
CA CYS A 212 7.76 4.47 -7.54
C CYS A 212 7.52 3.36 -6.50
N GLY A 213 8.23 2.25 -6.61
CA GLY A 213 8.09 1.07 -5.73
C GLY A 213 8.61 1.25 -4.29
N ALA A 214 8.72 2.47 -3.76
CA ALA A 214 9.54 2.78 -2.59
C ALA A 214 9.26 1.92 -1.34
N GLY A 215 7.99 1.62 -1.01
CA GLY A 215 7.65 0.74 0.12
C GLY A 215 7.82 -0.77 -0.12
N VAL A 216 8.10 -1.18 -1.36
CA VAL A 216 8.40 -2.58 -1.72
C VAL A 216 9.86 -2.89 -1.37
N PHE A 217 10.78 -1.97 -1.65
CA PHE A 217 12.21 -2.08 -1.32
C PHE A 217 12.41 -2.22 0.21
N ASP A 218 11.76 -1.36 1.00
CA ASP A 218 11.79 -1.42 2.48
C ASP A 218 11.41 -2.81 3.03
N LEU A 219 10.39 -3.46 2.45
CA LEU A 219 9.96 -4.80 2.86
C LEU A 219 10.95 -5.91 2.45
N ILE A 220 11.53 -5.81 1.25
CA ILE A 220 12.58 -6.74 0.80
C ILE A 220 13.78 -6.66 1.75
N GLU A 221 14.21 -5.45 2.10
CA GLU A 221 15.35 -5.22 3.00
C GLU A 221 15.08 -5.72 4.42
N VAL A 222 13.86 -5.55 4.94
CA VAL A 222 13.46 -6.11 6.25
C VAL A 222 13.47 -7.64 6.25
N ASP A 223 12.95 -8.31 5.21
CA ASP A 223 12.98 -9.77 5.13
C ASP A 223 14.41 -10.30 4.88
N LEU A 224 15.24 -9.61 4.08
CA LEU A 224 16.67 -9.94 3.91
C LEU A 224 17.47 -9.79 5.21
N ALA A 225 17.24 -8.72 5.99
CA ALA A 225 17.87 -8.53 7.29
C ALA A 225 17.40 -9.58 8.32
N SER A 226 16.11 -9.93 8.30
CA SER A 226 15.55 -11.00 9.14
C SER A 226 16.14 -12.36 8.81
N ALA A 227 16.35 -12.65 7.52
CA ALA A 227 17.03 -13.86 7.06
C ALA A 227 18.50 -13.91 7.52
N ALA A 228 19.23 -12.80 7.43
CA ALA A 228 20.61 -12.70 7.89
C ALA A 228 20.74 -12.90 9.41
N ALA A 229 19.85 -12.31 10.21
CA ALA A 229 19.80 -12.49 11.65
C ALA A 229 19.46 -13.94 12.02
N ALA A 230 18.45 -14.55 11.38
CA ALA A 230 18.11 -15.95 11.59
C ALA A 230 19.29 -16.89 11.26
N LEU A 231 20.02 -16.62 10.18
CA LEU A 231 21.19 -17.41 9.82
C LEU A 231 22.33 -17.29 10.84
N ALA A 232 22.55 -16.10 11.40
CA ALA A 232 23.54 -15.87 12.46
C ALA A 232 23.19 -16.62 13.77
N ASP A 233 21.90 -16.76 14.08
CA ASP A 233 21.38 -17.57 15.19
C ASP A 233 21.40 -19.09 14.90
N GLY A 234 21.84 -19.53 13.70
CA GLY A 234 21.79 -20.93 13.25
C GLY A 234 20.41 -21.41 12.79
N ARG A 235 19.40 -20.53 12.77
CA ARG A 235 18.01 -20.83 12.39
C ARG A 235 17.83 -20.87 10.87
N CYS A 236 18.30 -21.97 10.28
CA CYS A 236 18.38 -22.18 8.83
C CYS A 236 17.03 -22.27 8.12
N PHE A 237 15.99 -22.81 8.77
CA PHE A 237 14.62 -22.86 8.23
C PHE A 237 14.02 -21.46 8.21
N ALA A 238 14.09 -20.73 9.34
CA ALA A 238 13.63 -19.34 9.39
C ALA A 238 14.37 -18.46 8.38
N ALA A 239 15.69 -18.60 8.25
CA ALA A 239 16.48 -17.88 7.25
C ALA A 239 16.02 -18.19 5.80
N THR A 240 15.71 -19.45 5.51
CA THR A 240 15.19 -19.90 4.20
C THR A 240 13.81 -19.31 3.90
N VAL A 241 12.89 -19.31 4.87
CA VAL A 241 11.55 -18.72 4.75
C VAL A 241 11.63 -17.20 4.53
N HIS A 242 12.44 -16.49 5.32
CA HIS A 242 12.61 -15.04 5.16
C HIS A 242 13.23 -14.68 3.79
N ALA A 243 14.26 -15.40 3.35
CA ALA A 243 14.87 -15.20 2.03
C ALA A 243 13.89 -15.49 0.88
N ALA A 244 13.10 -16.56 0.99
CA ALA A 244 12.06 -16.90 0.01
C ALA A 244 10.96 -15.83 -0.06
N ARG A 245 10.48 -15.37 1.10
CA ARG A 245 9.41 -14.37 1.20
C ARG A 245 9.82 -13.00 0.68
N ALA A 246 11.09 -12.61 0.85
CA ALA A 246 11.61 -11.29 0.49
C ALA A 246 11.20 -10.84 -0.92
N LEU A 247 11.29 -11.71 -1.94
CA LEU A 247 10.97 -11.33 -3.32
C LEU A 247 9.48 -11.43 -3.69
N LEU A 248 8.62 -12.05 -2.88
CA LEU A 248 7.20 -12.26 -3.24
C LEU A 248 6.43 -10.95 -3.41
N VAL A 249 6.79 -9.92 -2.65
CA VAL A 249 6.21 -8.58 -2.77
C VAL A 249 6.45 -7.95 -4.15
N THR A 250 7.52 -8.33 -4.87
CA THR A 250 7.76 -7.89 -6.26
C THR A 250 6.72 -8.44 -7.25
N ARG A 251 6.01 -9.50 -6.87
CA ARG A 251 4.88 -10.08 -7.63
C ARG A 251 3.52 -9.64 -7.10
N GLY A 252 3.49 -8.74 -6.11
CA GLY A 252 2.26 -8.28 -5.46
C GLY A 252 1.55 -9.37 -4.64
N VAL A 253 2.27 -10.40 -4.19
CA VAL A 253 1.71 -11.51 -3.41
C VAL A 253 2.19 -11.42 -1.97
N GLU A 254 1.24 -11.53 -1.03
CA GLU A 254 1.49 -11.51 0.41
C GLU A 254 1.05 -12.84 1.02
N PRO A 255 1.98 -13.78 1.27
CA PRO A 255 1.64 -15.06 1.87
C PRO A 255 1.18 -14.91 3.32
N CYS A 256 0.20 -15.72 3.71
CA CYS A 256 -0.36 -15.78 5.06
C CYS A 256 0.52 -16.57 6.03
N ASP A 257 1.34 -17.50 5.54
CA ASP A 257 2.21 -18.35 6.36
C ASP A 257 3.54 -18.73 5.66
N SER A 258 4.36 -19.53 6.36
CA SER A 258 5.66 -20.02 5.88
C SER A 258 5.55 -21.03 4.72
N LEU A 259 4.50 -21.84 4.70
CA LEU A 259 4.28 -22.85 3.65
C LEU A 259 3.95 -22.16 2.33
N GLU A 260 2.95 -21.27 2.35
CA GLU A 260 2.54 -20.47 1.20
C GLU A 260 3.71 -19.61 0.69
N SER A 261 4.52 -19.04 1.60
CA SER A 261 5.74 -18.30 1.24
C SER A 261 6.70 -19.16 0.39
N LEU A 262 6.97 -20.39 0.81
CA LEU A 262 7.91 -21.28 0.13
C LEU A 262 7.34 -21.83 -1.18
N GLU A 263 6.05 -22.18 -1.20
CA GLU A 263 5.38 -22.69 -2.41
C GLU A 263 5.29 -21.63 -3.51
N LEU A 264 4.92 -20.39 -3.16
CA LEU A 264 4.91 -19.26 -4.09
C LEU A 264 6.32 -18.94 -4.57
N PHE A 265 7.34 -19.00 -3.70
CA PHE A 265 8.72 -18.74 -4.10
C PHE A 265 9.24 -19.79 -5.09
N ARG A 266 9.00 -21.08 -4.80
CA ARG A 266 9.28 -22.19 -5.73
C ARG A 266 8.65 -21.92 -7.11
N LYS A 267 7.36 -21.57 -7.11
CA LYS A 267 6.55 -21.35 -8.30
C LYS A 267 6.96 -20.12 -9.12
N LEU A 268 7.22 -18.99 -8.45
CA LEU A 268 7.43 -17.69 -9.11
C LEU A 268 8.90 -17.37 -9.42
N PHE A 269 9.86 -18.06 -8.79
CA PHE A 269 11.30 -17.76 -8.91
C PHE A 269 12.16 -18.97 -9.31
N LEU A 270 11.91 -20.16 -8.77
CA LEU A 270 12.66 -21.36 -9.14
C LEU A 270 12.14 -21.99 -10.44
N ALA A 271 10.82 -22.18 -10.58
CA ALA A 271 10.22 -22.75 -11.79
C ALA A 271 10.34 -21.80 -13.01
N GLU A 272 10.28 -20.48 -12.79
CA GLU A 272 10.56 -19.43 -13.79
C GLU A 272 12.05 -19.29 -14.15
N GLY A 273 12.95 -20.07 -13.53
CA GLY A 273 14.38 -20.09 -13.86
C GLY A 273 15.18 -18.85 -13.42
N LEU A 274 14.59 -17.94 -12.62
CA LEU A 274 15.27 -16.74 -12.12
C LEU A 274 16.35 -17.06 -11.07
N LEU A 275 16.22 -18.19 -10.38
CA LEU A 275 17.23 -18.71 -9.45
C LEU A 275 17.73 -20.09 -9.91
N LYS A 276 19.00 -20.37 -9.61
CA LYS A 276 19.65 -21.63 -10.02
C LYS A 276 18.95 -22.84 -9.41
N ALA A 277 18.63 -23.84 -10.23
CA ALA A 277 17.94 -25.08 -9.83
C ALA A 277 18.58 -25.84 -8.64
N ARG A 278 19.88 -25.61 -8.34
CA ARG A 278 20.57 -26.13 -7.14
C ARG A 278 19.87 -25.79 -5.81
N PHE A 279 19.02 -24.76 -5.79
CA PHE A 279 18.30 -24.34 -4.60
C PHE A 279 16.95 -25.06 -4.42
N ALA A 280 16.44 -25.76 -5.42
CA ALA A 280 15.16 -26.46 -5.33
C ALA A 280 15.11 -27.50 -4.19
N PRO A 281 16.13 -28.37 -3.97
CA PRO A 281 16.08 -29.34 -2.87
C PRO A 281 16.00 -28.71 -1.47
N LEU A 282 16.61 -27.53 -1.29
CA LEU A 282 16.55 -26.77 -0.03
C LEU A 282 15.13 -26.23 0.22
N VAL A 283 14.48 -25.70 -0.81
CA VAL A 283 13.12 -25.17 -0.72
C VAL A 283 12.09 -26.29 -0.57
N GLU A 284 12.26 -27.43 -1.25
CA GLU A 284 11.38 -28.60 -1.07
C GLU A 284 11.46 -29.18 0.36
N GLU A 285 12.66 -29.29 0.95
CA GLU A 285 12.80 -29.70 2.36
C GLU A 285 12.17 -28.67 3.32
N ALA A 286 12.25 -27.37 3.00
CA ALA A 286 11.58 -26.35 3.80
C ALA A 286 10.05 -26.44 3.67
N ILE A 287 9.52 -26.72 2.47
CA ILE A 287 8.08 -26.99 2.25
C ILE A 287 7.65 -28.20 3.07
N ARG A 288 8.45 -29.28 3.09
CA ARG A 288 8.21 -30.47 3.91
C ARG A 288 8.10 -30.09 5.40
N CYS A 289 9.09 -29.39 5.96
CA CYS A 289 9.06 -28.97 7.36
C CYS A 289 7.84 -28.08 7.66
N ALA A 290 7.59 -27.07 6.83
CA ALA A 290 6.44 -26.17 7.00
C ALA A 290 5.09 -26.92 6.97
N SER A 291 4.92 -27.91 6.09
CA SER A 291 3.71 -28.72 5.98
C SER A 291 3.43 -29.63 7.19
N LEU A 292 4.47 -29.95 7.96
CA LEU A 292 4.40 -30.81 9.15
C LEU A 292 4.37 -30.01 10.47
N GLY A 293 4.49 -28.68 10.41
CA GLY A 293 4.68 -27.83 11.58
C GLY A 293 6.04 -28.00 12.26
N GLU A 294 7.01 -28.58 11.55
CA GLU A 294 8.38 -28.81 12.02
C GLU A 294 9.16 -27.48 12.14
N SER A 295 10.15 -27.48 13.04
CA SER A 295 10.95 -26.33 13.43
C SER A 295 12.36 -26.36 12.81
N ASP A 296 13.16 -25.32 13.09
CA ASP A 296 14.59 -25.28 12.77
C ASP A 296 15.39 -26.50 13.26
N ALA A 297 14.91 -27.23 14.28
CA ALA A 297 15.58 -28.42 14.80
C ALA A 297 15.44 -29.66 13.91
N GLU A 298 14.38 -29.73 13.10
CA GLU A 298 14.09 -30.86 12.19
C GLU A 298 14.55 -30.60 10.75
N PHE A 299 14.80 -29.33 10.42
CA PHE A 299 15.27 -28.90 9.10
C PHE A 299 16.73 -29.30 8.85
N ARG A 300 16.96 -30.23 7.92
CA ARG A 300 18.26 -30.92 7.74
C ARG A 300 19.29 -30.15 6.91
N ALA A 301 19.02 -28.91 6.54
CA ALA A 301 19.91 -28.12 5.70
C ALA A 301 21.09 -27.53 6.49
N GLN A 302 22.23 -27.40 5.82
CA GLN A 302 23.41 -26.75 6.42
C GLN A 302 23.30 -25.22 6.34
N PRO A 303 23.90 -24.47 7.30
CA PRO A 303 23.95 -23.01 7.25
C PRO A 303 24.52 -22.45 5.93
N GLU A 304 25.49 -23.15 5.34
CA GLU A 304 26.06 -22.77 4.03
C GLU A 304 25.01 -22.81 2.89
N GLN A 305 24.04 -23.73 2.95
CA GLN A 305 22.98 -23.85 1.94
C GLN A 305 21.97 -22.70 2.06
N ALA A 306 21.53 -22.41 3.28
CA ALA A 306 20.63 -21.29 3.58
C ALA A 306 21.31 -19.93 3.26
N GLY A 307 22.59 -19.77 3.63
CA GLY A 307 23.40 -18.60 3.28
C GLY A 307 23.61 -18.43 1.77
N ALA A 308 23.84 -19.53 1.03
CA ALA A 308 23.96 -19.48 -0.42
C ALA A 308 22.64 -19.11 -1.12
N LEU A 309 21.48 -19.50 -0.57
CA LEU A 309 20.18 -19.04 -1.04
C LEU A 309 19.99 -17.55 -0.76
N LEU A 310 20.22 -17.09 0.47
CA LEU A 310 20.11 -15.69 0.87
C LEU A 310 20.99 -14.78 -0.01
N ALA A 311 22.24 -15.17 -0.26
CA ALA A 311 23.15 -14.45 -1.15
C ALA A 311 22.64 -14.41 -2.60
N ALA A 312 22.03 -15.47 -3.11
CA ALA A 312 21.46 -15.50 -4.46
C ALA A 312 20.16 -14.68 -4.59
N VAL A 313 19.31 -14.69 -3.55
CA VAL A 313 18.13 -13.82 -3.45
C VAL A 313 18.55 -12.36 -3.42
N LYS A 314 19.56 -12.01 -2.62
CA LYS A 314 20.10 -10.65 -2.54
C LYS A 314 20.69 -10.19 -3.88
N ALA A 315 21.47 -11.03 -4.55
CA ALA A 315 22.00 -10.72 -5.88
C ALA A 315 20.90 -10.55 -6.95
N LEU A 316 19.79 -11.28 -6.84
CA LEU A 316 18.62 -11.14 -7.71
C LEU A 316 17.83 -9.85 -7.41
N TYR A 317 17.74 -9.45 -6.14
CA TYR A 317 17.22 -8.13 -5.75
C TYR A 317 18.08 -6.98 -6.31
N GLU A 318 19.40 -7.09 -6.20
CA GLU A 318 20.36 -6.11 -6.73
C GLU A 318 20.37 -6.02 -8.28
N SER A 319 19.87 -7.04 -9.00
CA SER A 319 19.75 -7.05 -10.47
C SER A 319 18.38 -6.58 -11.00
N MET A 320 17.51 -6.11 -10.09
CA MET A 320 16.15 -5.67 -10.38
C MET A 320 16.10 -4.22 -10.89
N ASP A 321 15.33 -3.97 -11.95
CA ASP A 321 15.11 -2.62 -12.47
C ASP A 321 14.04 -1.83 -11.70
N SER A 322 13.89 -0.54 -12.01
CA SER A 322 12.88 0.34 -11.40
C SER A 322 11.42 -0.05 -11.69
N SER A 323 11.19 -1.01 -12.60
CA SER A 323 9.89 -1.62 -12.90
C SER A 323 9.70 -2.98 -12.20
N LEU A 324 10.54 -3.29 -11.20
CA LEU A 324 10.56 -4.56 -10.46
C LEU A 324 10.83 -5.80 -11.35
N ARG A 325 11.54 -5.63 -12.46
CA ARG A 325 11.89 -6.73 -13.37
C ARG A 325 13.30 -7.23 -13.10
N PHE A 326 13.43 -8.54 -13.05
CA PHE A 326 14.72 -9.20 -12.88
C PHE A 326 15.46 -9.32 -14.21
N THR A 327 16.71 -8.85 -14.25
CA THR A 327 17.60 -9.15 -15.37
C THR A 327 18.10 -10.59 -15.23
N ALA A 328 17.59 -11.47 -16.10
CA ALA A 328 17.99 -12.88 -16.11
C ALA A 328 19.48 -13.04 -16.48
N ALA A 329 20.17 -13.96 -15.80
CA ALA A 329 21.53 -14.39 -16.14
C ALA A 329 21.53 -15.27 -17.41
N GLY A 330 21.27 -14.62 -18.55
CA GLY A 330 20.96 -15.26 -19.83
C GLY A 330 19.67 -14.66 -20.39
N GLY A 331 19.78 -13.79 -21.40
CA GLY A 331 18.69 -12.91 -21.81
C GLY A 331 17.53 -13.62 -22.52
N ALA A 332 16.40 -13.78 -21.82
CA ALA A 332 15.06 -13.86 -22.40
C ALA A 332 14.03 -13.41 -21.35
N GLY A 333 13.32 -12.30 -21.60
CA GLY A 333 12.26 -11.84 -20.71
C GLY A 333 10.98 -12.67 -20.90
N LEU A 334 10.70 -13.59 -19.97
CA LEU A 334 9.49 -14.43 -19.99
C LEU A 334 8.40 -13.83 -19.09
N ARG A 335 7.15 -13.91 -19.54
CA ARG A 335 5.96 -13.50 -18.79
C ARG A 335 5.40 -14.70 -18.03
N GLY A 336 5.46 -14.68 -16.70
CA GLY A 336 4.70 -15.62 -15.88
C GLY A 336 3.21 -15.29 -15.91
N GLU A 337 2.37 -16.24 -16.34
CA GLU A 337 0.90 -16.12 -16.26
C GLU A 337 0.40 -16.37 -14.82
N PRO A 338 -0.69 -15.72 -14.37
CA PRO A 338 -1.24 -15.96 -13.04
C PRO A 338 -1.91 -17.34 -12.95
N VAL A 339 -1.35 -18.20 -12.10
CA VAL A 339 -1.87 -19.55 -11.84
C VAL A 339 -3.08 -19.50 -10.90
N PRO A 340 -4.17 -20.26 -11.13
CA PRO A 340 -5.37 -20.24 -10.29
C PRO A 340 -5.14 -20.90 -8.92
N CYS A 341 -5.96 -20.51 -7.95
CA CYS A 341 -6.21 -21.29 -6.74
C CYS A 341 -7.49 -22.14 -6.92
N CYS A 342 -7.51 -23.30 -6.25
CA CYS A 342 -8.54 -24.35 -6.20
C CYS A 342 -10.00 -23.82 -6.12
N GLY A 343 -11.04 -24.46 -6.66
CA GLY A 343 -11.18 -25.70 -7.45
C GLY A 343 -12.45 -26.48 -7.07
N GLU A 344 -13.40 -26.72 -7.99
CA GLU A 344 -14.56 -27.64 -7.79
C GLU A 344 -15.27 -28.03 -9.13
N THR A 345 -16.18 -29.02 -9.10
CA THR A 345 -16.56 -29.89 -10.24
C THR A 345 -17.92 -29.61 -10.93
N ALA A 346 -18.22 -30.29 -12.05
CA ALA A 346 -19.39 -30.11 -12.95
C ALA A 346 -20.38 -31.32 -12.91
N ALA A 347 -21.56 -31.38 -13.57
CA ALA A 347 -22.11 -30.60 -14.70
C ALA A 347 -23.66 -30.34 -14.63
N PRO A 348 -24.56 -30.99 -15.42
CA PRO A 348 -25.05 -30.54 -16.75
C PRO A 348 -26.55 -30.12 -16.88
N GLY A 349 -26.96 -29.56 -18.04
CA GLY A 349 -28.36 -29.30 -18.48
C GLY A 349 -28.97 -27.92 -18.10
N VAL A 350 -29.94 -27.31 -18.82
CA VAL A 350 -30.72 -27.70 -20.03
C VAL A 350 -31.09 -26.45 -20.90
N THR A 351 -31.17 -26.62 -22.22
CA THR A 351 -31.40 -25.66 -23.34
C THR A 351 -32.79 -25.02 -23.50
N ALA A 352 -32.86 -23.76 -24.02
CA ALA A 352 -33.93 -23.32 -24.95
C ALA A 352 -33.59 -22.12 -25.89
N ILE A 353 -33.93 -22.28 -27.18
CA ILE A 353 -33.78 -21.40 -28.37
C ILE A 353 -34.43 -20.00 -28.18
N ALA A 354 -33.65 -18.92 -28.11
CA ALA A 354 -33.25 -17.96 -29.16
C ALA A 354 -34.34 -17.05 -29.83
N ALA A 355 -34.20 -15.73 -29.62
CA ALA A 355 -34.71 -14.68 -30.50
C ALA A 355 -33.54 -14.06 -31.31
N ALA A 356 -33.82 -13.52 -32.50
CA ALA A 356 -32.77 -13.09 -33.44
C ALA A 356 -32.04 -11.80 -32.99
N GLN A 357 -30.95 -11.96 -32.24
CA GLN A 357 -30.04 -10.89 -31.83
C GLN A 357 -29.24 -10.30 -33.01
N PRO A 358 -28.80 -9.03 -32.93
CA PRO A 358 -27.83 -8.47 -33.87
C PRO A 358 -26.50 -9.24 -33.80
N CYS A 359 -25.93 -9.57 -34.96
CA CYS A 359 -24.71 -10.37 -35.05
C CYS A 359 -23.51 -9.57 -34.50
N PRO A 360 -22.74 -10.12 -33.53
CA PRO A 360 -21.59 -9.42 -32.95
C PRO A 360 -20.36 -9.50 -33.88
N ASP A 361 -19.63 -8.38 -34.02
CA ASP A 361 -18.35 -8.31 -34.72
C ASP A 361 -17.25 -9.12 -34.01
N ARG A 362 -17.33 -9.24 -32.69
CA ARG A 362 -16.39 -9.99 -31.84
C ARG A 362 -17.13 -10.64 -30.68
N VAL A 363 -16.74 -11.85 -30.31
CA VAL A 363 -17.26 -12.58 -29.15
C VAL A 363 -16.11 -12.87 -28.21
N GLN A 364 -16.34 -12.69 -26.90
CA GLN A 364 -15.31 -12.89 -25.89
C GLN A 364 -15.90 -13.51 -24.62
N ASP A 365 -15.30 -14.61 -24.17
CA ASP A 365 -15.74 -15.34 -22.98
C ASP A 365 -14.95 -14.90 -21.74
N PHE A 366 -15.65 -14.43 -20.71
CA PHE A 366 -15.12 -14.06 -19.39
C PHE A 366 -15.88 -14.75 -18.25
N ARG A 367 -16.53 -15.90 -18.51
CA ARG A 367 -17.02 -16.79 -17.46
C ARG A 367 -15.85 -17.31 -16.62
N GLY A 368 -16.05 -17.46 -15.32
CA GLY A 368 -15.01 -17.72 -14.33
C GLY A 368 -14.06 -16.53 -14.06
N VAL A 369 -14.24 -15.38 -14.73
CA VAL A 369 -13.43 -14.19 -14.47
C VAL A 369 -14.13 -13.30 -13.45
N ALA A 370 -13.60 -13.28 -12.23
CA ALA A 370 -14.13 -12.46 -11.13
C ALA A 370 -14.15 -10.96 -11.45
N CYS A 371 -15.08 -10.24 -10.82
CA CYS A 371 -15.09 -8.77 -10.80
C CYS A 371 -13.84 -8.27 -10.02
N PRO A 372 -13.10 -7.24 -10.48
CA PRO A 372 -13.36 -6.37 -11.64
C PRO A 372 -12.67 -6.82 -12.95
N LEU A 373 -12.00 -7.97 -12.99
CA LEU A 373 -11.23 -8.40 -14.17
C LEU A 373 -12.10 -8.66 -15.40
N ASN A 374 -13.33 -9.13 -15.23
CA ASN A 374 -14.30 -9.26 -16.33
C ASN A 374 -14.61 -7.91 -17.00
N TYR A 375 -14.78 -6.85 -16.21
CA TYR A 375 -14.93 -5.49 -16.71
C TYR A 375 -13.67 -4.98 -17.40
N VAL A 376 -12.49 -5.14 -16.76
CA VAL A 376 -11.21 -4.68 -17.34
C VAL A 376 -10.93 -5.36 -18.67
N LYS A 377 -11.12 -6.68 -18.78
CA LYS A 377 -10.95 -7.40 -20.06
C LYS A 377 -11.99 -7.00 -21.10
N THR A 378 -13.23 -6.69 -20.69
CA THR A 378 -14.27 -6.13 -21.58
C THR A 378 -13.81 -4.80 -22.16
N LYS A 379 -13.32 -3.88 -21.32
CA LYS A 379 -12.80 -2.58 -21.74
C LYS A 379 -11.61 -2.72 -22.70
N LEU A 380 -10.60 -3.52 -22.37
CA LEU A 380 -9.45 -3.78 -23.25
C LEU A 380 -9.86 -4.37 -24.61
N THR A 381 -10.92 -5.18 -24.65
CA THR A 381 -11.47 -5.73 -25.90
C THR A 381 -12.16 -4.65 -26.72
N LEU A 382 -12.94 -3.76 -26.09
CA LEU A 382 -13.56 -2.60 -26.74
C LEU A 382 -12.53 -1.58 -27.22
N GLU A 383 -11.44 -1.34 -26.48
CA GLU A 383 -10.34 -0.46 -26.92
C GLU A 383 -9.72 -0.94 -28.24
N GLN A 384 -9.58 -2.26 -28.44
CA GLN A 384 -9.10 -2.88 -29.68
C GLN A 384 -10.11 -2.86 -30.84
N MET A 385 -11.38 -2.49 -30.63
CA MET A 385 -12.44 -2.50 -31.64
C MET A 385 -12.65 -1.11 -32.27
N GLN A 386 -13.20 -1.08 -33.48
CA GLN A 386 -13.57 0.16 -34.15
C GLN A 386 -14.89 0.71 -33.59
N ARG A 387 -15.07 2.03 -33.65
CA ARG A 387 -16.31 2.70 -33.22
C ARG A 387 -17.51 2.15 -33.99
N GLY A 388 -18.59 1.83 -33.27
CA GLY A 388 -19.81 1.25 -33.83
C GLY A 388 -19.86 -0.28 -33.87
N GLN A 389 -18.72 -0.97 -33.70
CA GLN A 389 -18.71 -2.44 -33.62
C GLN A 389 -19.37 -2.96 -32.34
N ILE A 390 -19.92 -4.17 -32.43
CA ILE A 390 -20.66 -4.88 -31.38
C ILE A 390 -19.81 -6.01 -30.81
N LEU A 391 -19.49 -5.91 -29.52
CA LEU A 391 -18.87 -6.97 -28.73
C LEU A 391 -19.95 -7.79 -28.02
N ALA A 392 -19.92 -9.11 -28.17
CA ALA A 392 -20.62 -10.03 -27.29
C ALA A 392 -19.68 -10.48 -26.16
N VAL A 393 -20.10 -10.32 -24.92
CA VAL A 393 -19.36 -10.77 -23.73
C VAL A 393 -20.17 -11.85 -23.02
N LEU A 394 -19.55 -13.01 -22.77
CA LEU A 394 -20.12 -14.05 -21.92
C LEU A 394 -19.63 -13.87 -20.49
N LEU A 395 -20.55 -13.79 -19.52
CA LEU A 395 -20.30 -13.44 -18.12
C LEU A 395 -21.06 -14.35 -17.17
N ASP A 396 -20.55 -14.53 -15.96
CA ASP A 396 -21.33 -15.14 -14.87
C ASP A 396 -22.33 -14.13 -14.28
N GLU A 397 -23.24 -14.59 -13.43
CA GLU A 397 -24.31 -13.74 -12.85
C GLU A 397 -23.77 -12.47 -12.19
N GLN A 398 -22.68 -12.53 -11.42
CA GLN A 398 -22.06 -11.35 -10.81
C GLN A 398 -21.53 -10.36 -11.86
N GLY A 399 -20.94 -10.86 -12.95
CA GLY A 399 -20.45 -10.05 -14.06
C GLY A 399 -21.59 -9.36 -14.82
N SER A 400 -22.71 -10.07 -15.02
CA SER A 400 -23.91 -9.55 -15.73
C SER A 400 -24.52 -8.30 -15.09
N ARG A 401 -24.36 -8.13 -13.76
CA ARG A 401 -24.87 -6.96 -13.03
C ARG A 401 -23.91 -5.78 -13.09
N ASN A 402 -22.60 -6.04 -12.93
CA ASN A 402 -21.60 -5.00 -12.78
C ASN A 402 -21.04 -4.49 -14.11
N VAL A 403 -20.80 -5.37 -15.08
CA VAL A 403 -20.17 -5.01 -16.35
C VAL A 403 -21.05 -4.03 -17.13
N PRO A 404 -22.35 -4.27 -17.41
CA PRO A 404 -23.19 -3.33 -18.17
C PRO A 404 -23.24 -1.91 -17.58
N ALA A 405 -23.31 -1.79 -16.25
CA ALA A 405 -23.30 -0.50 -15.57
C ALA A 405 -21.96 0.24 -15.75
N SER A 406 -20.85 -0.45 -15.52
CA SER A 406 -19.52 0.14 -15.70
C SER A 406 -19.23 0.52 -17.16
N VAL A 407 -19.60 -0.32 -18.13
CA VAL A 407 -19.35 -0.05 -19.55
C VAL A 407 -20.25 1.08 -20.09
N SER A 408 -21.43 1.28 -19.48
CA SER A 408 -22.30 2.44 -19.74
C SER A 408 -21.75 3.73 -19.13
N ASN A 409 -21.14 3.67 -17.93
CA ASN A 409 -20.46 4.81 -17.30
C ASN A 409 -19.23 5.27 -18.12
N ASP A 410 -18.53 4.33 -18.76
CA ASP A 410 -17.46 4.62 -19.74
C ASP A 410 -18.00 5.11 -21.10
N GLY A 411 -19.33 5.27 -21.24
CA GLY A 411 -19.99 5.93 -22.37
C GLY A 411 -20.38 5.02 -23.54
N HIS A 412 -20.11 3.71 -23.48
CA HIS A 412 -20.49 2.76 -24.53
C HIS A 412 -21.97 2.32 -24.37
N ALA A 413 -22.59 1.85 -25.46
CA ALA A 413 -24.01 1.51 -25.47
C ALA A 413 -24.26 0.01 -25.29
N VAL A 414 -24.86 -0.39 -24.17
CA VAL A 414 -25.34 -1.77 -23.97
C VAL A 414 -26.60 -2.00 -24.80
N LEU A 415 -26.59 -3.03 -25.66
CA LEU A 415 -27.67 -3.37 -26.57
C LEU A 415 -28.62 -4.44 -26.00
N SER A 416 -28.08 -5.45 -25.33
CA SER A 416 -28.87 -6.43 -24.58
C SER A 416 -28.05 -7.08 -23.46
N VAL A 417 -28.78 -7.60 -22.45
CA VAL A 417 -28.27 -8.41 -21.35
C VAL A 417 -29.24 -9.57 -21.21
N GLU A 418 -28.89 -10.73 -21.77
CA GLU A 418 -29.78 -11.88 -21.85
C GLU A 418 -29.19 -13.09 -21.07
N PRO A 419 -29.99 -13.78 -20.26
CA PRO A 419 -29.57 -15.02 -19.63
C PRO A 419 -29.62 -16.18 -20.63
N GLU A 420 -28.54 -16.94 -20.71
CA GLU A 420 -28.46 -18.27 -21.33
C GLU A 420 -28.28 -19.32 -20.21
N ASP A 421 -28.54 -20.62 -20.44
CA ASP A 421 -28.79 -21.67 -19.42
C ASP A 421 -27.93 -21.66 -18.13
N ARG A 422 -26.68 -21.21 -18.20
CA ARG A 422 -25.71 -21.16 -17.09
C ARG A 422 -24.87 -19.88 -17.02
N HIS A 423 -25.19 -18.87 -17.83
CA HIS A 423 -24.38 -17.66 -17.95
C HIS A 423 -25.18 -16.52 -18.59
N TRP A 424 -24.57 -15.34 -18.71
CA TRP A 424 -25.20 -14.16 -19.30
C TRP A 424 -24.43 -13.72 -20.53
N ARG A 425 -25.18 -13.35 -21.57
CA ARG A 425 -24.65 -12.76 -22.79
C ARG A 425 -25.00 -11.29 -22.83
N VAL A 426 -23.96 -10.45 -22.86
CA VAL A 426 -24.09 -8.99 -22.92
C VAL A 426 -23.59 -8.52 -24.28
N LEU A 427 -24.45 -7.82 -25.03
CA LEU A 427 -24.07 -7.16 -26.29
C LEU A 427 -23.76 -5.69 -26.03
N ILE A 428 -22.58 -5.23 -26.42
CA ILE A 428 -22.07 -3.88 -26.16
C ILE A 428 -21.59 -3.27 -27.48
N ARG A 429 -22.15 -2.11 -27.85
CA ARG A 429 -21.68 -1.32 -29.00
C ARG A 429 -20.67 -0.27 -28.54
N LYS A 430 -19.48 -0.27 -29.14
CA LYS A 430 -18.46 0.77 -28.87
C LYS A 430 -18.96 2.14 -29.33
N ALA A 431 -19.21 3.03 -28.38
CA ALA A 431 -19.25 4.47 -28.61
C ALA A 431 -17.88 5.11 -28.30
N GLY A 432 -17.56 6.23 -28.95
CA GLY A 432 -16.27 6.92 -28.78
C GLY A 432 -15.10 6.11 -29.32
#